data_AF-A0A249WN11-F1
#
_entry.id   AF-A0A249WN11-F1
#
_cell.length_a   1.000
_cell.length_b   1.000
_cell.length_c   1.000
_cell.angle_alpha   90.00
_cell.angle_beta   90.00
_cell.angle_gamma   90.00
#
_symmetry.space_group_name_H-M   'P 1'
#
loop_
_entity.id
_entity.type
_entity.pdbx_description
1 polymer ?
#
loop_
_entity_poly.entity_id
_entity_poly.type
_entity_poly.pdbx_seq_one_letter_code
_entity_poly.pdbx_strand_id
1 'polypeptide(L)'
;MKIREVVMTIAVLYPIAGYSASFDCQKATQADEKAICANRSLNDMDVVMATKYEFLRGLFPMGTRGEMMDAQKTWLHSRQKCGSDSRCLTKSYEDRLQQLDEIYAGIDKPL
;
A
#
# COMPACT_ATOMS: atom_id res chain seq x y z
N MET A 1 23.87 54.31 20.98
CA MET A 1 22.95 53.16 21.11
C MET A 1 22.93 52.42 19.77
N LYS A 2 23.46 51.18 19.70
CA LYS A 2 23.40 50.34 18.49
C LYS A 2 22.34 49.27 18.73
N ILE A 3 21.20 49.39 18.08
CA ILE A 3 20.11 48.41 18.13
C ILE A 3 20.52 47.27 17.20
N ARG A 4 20.80 46.09 17.76
CA ARG A 4 21.10 44.87 17.02
C ARG A 4 19.78 44.30 16.54
N GLU A 5 19.54 44.31 15.23
CA GLU A 5 18.36 43.68 14.64
C GLU A 5 18.44 42.17 14.82
N VAL A 6 17.54 41.61 15.63
CA VAL A 6 17.37 40.16 15.78
C VAL A 6 16.35 39.73 14.72
N VAL A 7 16.85 39.28 13.56
CA VAL A 7 16.01 38.67 12.53
C VAL A 7 15.62 37.27 13.01
N MET A 8 14.40 37.17 13.55
CA MET A 8 13.82 35.91 14.00
C MET A 8 13.25 35.17 12.79
N THR A 9 14.02 34.22 12.26
CA THR A 9 13.58 33.33 11.16
C THR A 9 12.52 32.36 11.67
N ILE A 10 11.26 32.59 11.28
CA ILE A 10 10.15 31.67 11.51
C ILE A 10 10.34 30.47 10.57
N ALA A 11 10.81 29.34 11.12
CA ALA A 11 10.86 28.07 10.40
C ALA A 11 9.43 27.52 10.24
N VAL A 12 8.88 27.63 9.04
CA VAL A 12 7.58 27.01 8.70
C VAL A 12 7.80 25.51 8.56
N LEU A 13 7.43 24.75 9.59
CA LEU A 13 7.33 23.29 9.53
C LEU A 13 6.13 22.92 8.67
N TYR A 14 6.34 22.66 7.38
CA TYR A 14 5.32 22.06 6.53
C TYR A 14 5.11 20.62 7.01
N PRO A 15 3.87 20.22 7.36
CA PRO A 15 3.58 18.83 7.65
C PRO A 15 3.77 18.06 6.34
N ILE A 16 4.80 17.21 6.30
CA ILE A 16 4.93 16.23 5.23
C ILE A 16 3.80 15.26 5.51
N ALA A 17 2.69 15.35 4.77
CA ALA A 17 1.64 14.36 4.82
C ALA A 17 2.28 13.02 4.43
N GLY A 18 2.61 12.20 5.44
CA GLY A 18 3.08 10.85 5.24
C GLY A 18 1.91 10.01 4.75
N TYR A 19 1.72 9.95 3.43
CA TYR A 19 0.84 8.96 2.83
C TYR A 19 1.50 7.60 3.03
N SER A 20 1.22 6.92 4.14
CA SER A 20 1.74 5.57 4.33
C SER A 20 0.86 4.62 3.54
N ALA A 21 1.43 4.03 2.50
CA ALA A 21 0.89 2.81 1.91
C ALA A 21 1.01 1.66 2.93
N SER A 22 0.79 0.41 2.53
CA SER A 22 1.12 -0.76 3.36
C SER A 22 2.64 -0.95 3.58
N PHE A 23 3.45 0.01 3.12
CA PHE A 23 4.89 0.09 3.23
C PHE A 23 5.34 1.55 3.45
N ASP A 24 6.58 1.73 3.88
CA ASP A 24 7.17 3.05 4.14
C ASP A 24 7.46 3.78 2.83
N CYS A 25 6.63 4.78 2.51
CA CYS A 25 6.76 5.58 1.29
C CYS A 25 8.07 6.37 1.20
N GLN A 26 8.78 6.63 2.31
CA GLN A 26 10.09 7.26 2.28
C GLN A 26 11.18 6.31 1.76
N LYS A 27 10.92 5.00 1.79
CA LYS A 27 11.84 3.95 1.33
C LYS A 27 11.49 3.39 -0.04
N ALA A 28 10.42 3.89 -0.68
CA ALA A 28 9.98 3.45 -2.00
C ALA A 28 11.05 3.76 -3.07
N THR A 29 11.60 2.72 -3.69
CA THR A 29 12.59 2.87 -4.77
C THR A 29 11.99 2.55 -6.14
N GLN A 30 11.02 1.65 -6.19
CA GLN A 30 10.39 1.16 -7.40
C GLN A 30 9.37 2.17 -7.97
N ALA A 31 9.16 2.14 -9.29
CA ALA A 31 8.29 3.09 -9.97
C ALA A 31 6.80 2.93 -9.60
N ASP A 32 6.35 1.69 -9.42
CA ASP A 32 4.99 1.39 -8.93
C ASP A 32 4.79 1.89 -7.50
N GLU A 33 5.74 1.61 -6.62
CA GLU A 33 5.70 2.05 -5.22
C GLU A 33 5.65 3.57 -5.10
N LYS A 34 6.47 4.29 -5.87
CA LYS A 34 6.44 5.76 -5.91
C LYS A 34 5.10 6.29 -6.42
N ALA A 35 4.52 5.66 -7.44
CA ALA A 35 3.21 6.05 -7.96
C ALA A 35 2.08 5.79 -6.93
N ILE A 36 2.15 4.68 -6.20
CA ILE A 36 1.23 4.37 -5.10
C ILE A 36 1.34 5.43 -3.99
N CYS A 37 2.55 5.80 -3.59
CA CYS A 37 2.78 6.82 -2.56
C CYS A 37 2.34 8.23 -2.99
N ALA A 38 2.43 8.55 -4.28
CA ALA A 38 2.07 9.87 -4.81
C ALA A 38 0.56 10.02 -5.11
N ASN A 39 -0.20 8.93 -5.12
CA ASN A 39 -1.62 8.92 -5.45
C ASN A 39 -2.44 8.34 -4.29
N ARG A 40 -3.24 9.20 -3.64
CA ARG A 40 -4.04 8.82 -2.48
C ARG A 40 -4.99 7.64 -2.74
N SER A 41 -5.62 7.56 -3.91
CA SER A 41 -6.52 6.46 -4.23
C SER A 41 -5.76 5.13 -4.32
N LEU A 42 -4.59 5.11 -4.95
CA LEU A 42 -3.75 3.91 -5.03
C LEU A 42 -3.17 3.54 -3.66
N ASN A 43 -2.82 4.54 -2.85
CA ASN A 43 -2.38 4.36 -1.48
C ASN A 43 -3.46 3.65 -0.64
N ASP A 44 -4.70 4.15 -0.70
CA ASP A 44 -5.83 3.56 0.02
C ASP A 44 -6.09 2.12 -0.46
N MET A 45 -6.06 1.86 -1.78
CA MET A 45 -6.18 0.51 -2.34
C MET A 45 -5.09 -0.44 -1.82
N ASP A 46 -3.85 0.05 -1.69
CA ASP A 46 -2.73 -0.73 -1.17
C ASP A 46 -2.93 -1.11 0.31
N VAL A 47 -3.36 -0.17 1.13
CA VAL A 47 -3.70 -0.42 2.55
C VAL A 47 -4.84 -1.43 2.67
N VAL A 48 -5.91 -1.27 1.89
CA VAL A 48 -7.05 -2.20 1.90
C VAL A 48 -6.62 -3.61 1.47
N MET A 49 -5.84 -3.71 0.39
CA MET A 49 -5.32 -4.98 -0.13
C MET A 49 -4.46 -5.68 0.92
N ALA A 50 -3.51 -4.98 1.52
CA ALA A 50 -2.61 -5.56 2.51
C ALA A 50 -3.35 -6.01 3.77
N THR A 51 -4.30 -5.20 4.26
CA THR A 51 -5.13 -5.54 5.42
C THR A 51 -5.94 -6.82 5.18
N LYS A 52 -6.58 -6.92 4.02
CA LYS A 52 -7.38 -8.09 3.64
C LYS A 52 -6.52 -9.35 3.50
N TYR A 53 -5.37 -9.22 2.83
CA TYR A 53 -4.41 -10.31 2.71
C TYR A 53 -3.92 -10.81 4.07
N GLU A 54 -3.51 -9.90 4.97
CA GLU A 54 -3.04 -10.27 6.31
C GLU A 54 -4.11 -10.96 7.15
N PHE A 55 -5.35 -10.45 7.09
CA PHE A 55 -6.49 -11.08 7.73
C PHE A 55 -6.71 -12.51 7.22
N LEU A 56 -6.83 -12.70 5.90
CA LEU A 56 -7.07 -14.01 5.30
C LEU A 56 -5.93 -14.97 5.57
N ARG A 57 -4.67 -14.53 5.40
CA ARG A 57 -3.47 -15.31 5.70
C ARG A 57 -3.47 -15.83 7.14
N GLY A 58 -3.98 -15.04 8.08
CA GLY A 58 -4.12 -15.42 9.49
C GLY A 58 -5.16 -16.53 9.74
N LEU A 59 -6.22 -16.60 8.93
CA LEU A 59 -7.30 -17.56 9.10
C LEU A 59 -6.97 -18.96 8.56
N PHE A 60 -6.15 -19.07 7.52
CA PHE A 60 -5.86 -20.36 6.89
C PHE A 60 -4.70 -21.11 7.57
N PRO A 61 -4.76 -22.45 7.64
CA PRO A 61 -3.68 -23.29 8.15
C PRO A 61 -2.48 -23.31 7.21
N MET A 62 -1.40 -23.94 7.65
CA MET A 62 -0.24 -24.25 6.79
C MET A 62 -0.68 -25.06 5.56
N GLY A 63 0.02 -24.90 4.44
CA GLY A 63 -0.45 -25.36 3.12
C GLY A 63 -1.13 -24.22 2.38
N THR A 64 -2.44 -24.02 2.58
CA THR A 64 -3.21 -22.94 1.95
C THR A 64 -2.64 -21.55 2.26
N ARG A 65 -2.16 -21.33 3.49
CA ARG A 65 -1.42 -20.10 3.83
C ARG A 65 -0.18 -19.90 2.96
N GLY A 66 0.57 -20.98 2.69
CA GLY A 66 1.76 -20.94 1.84
C GLY A 66 1.41 -20.58 0.40
N GLU A 67 0.40 -21.24 -0.17
CA GLU A 67 -0.10 -20.93 -1.51
C GLU A 67 -0.55 -19.47 -1.63
N MET A 68 -1.22 -18.93 -0.60
CA MET A 68 -1.64 -17.53 -0.56
C MET A 68 -0.43 -16.57 -0.53
N MET A 69 0.62 -16.91 0.22
CA MET A 69 1.86 -16.13 0.26
C MET A 69 2.58 -16.12 -1.09
N ASP A 70 2.65 -17.27 -1.76
CA ASP A 70 3.26 -17.38 -3.09
C ASP A 70 2.47 -16.61 -4.15
N ALA A 71 1.13 -16.68 -4.10
CA ALA A 71 0.26 -15.91 -4.96
C ALA A 71 0.42 -14.39 -4.73
N GLN A 72 0.53 -13.96 -3.47
CA GLN A 72 0.76 -12.55 -3.13
C GLN A 72 2.10 -12.06 -3.67
N LYS A 73 3.17 -12.84 -3.50
CA LYS A 73 4.51 -12.51 -4.04
C LYS A 73 4.49 -12.41 -5.56
N THR A 74 3.82 -13.35 -6.23
CA THR A 74 3.63 -13.33 -7.68
C THR A 74 2.88 -12.08 -8.13
N TRP A 75 1.80 -11.72 -7.42
CA TRP A 75 1.04 -10.51 -7.69
C TRP A 75 1.88 -9.24 -7.51
N LEU A 76 2.71 -9.14 -6.47
CA LEU A 76 3.62 -8.00 -6.28
C LEU A 76 4.57 -7.82 -7.47
N HIS A 77 5.14 -8.91 -7.97
CA HIS A 77 5.96 -8.87 -9.20
C HIS A 77 5.15 -8.45 -10.44
N SER A 78 3.89 -8.85 -10.54
CA SER A 78 3.01 -8.40 -11.62
C SER A 78 2.69 -6.90 -11.51
N ARG A 79 2.36 -6.42 -10.31
CA ARG A 79 2.10 -4.99 -10.04
C ARG A 79 3.33 -4.13 -10.38
N GLN A 80 4.53 -4.58 -10.01
CA GLN A 80 5.77 -3.87 -10.34
C GLN A 80 5.95 -3.64 -11.84
N LYS A 81 5.46 -4.54 -12.70
CA LYS A 81 5.52 -4.38 -14.17
C LYS A 81 4.66 -3.22 -14.69
N CYS A 82 3.68 -2.73 -13.93
CA CYS A 82 2.92 -1.54 -14.29
C CYS A 82 3.77 -0.27 -14.27
N GLY A 83 4.92 -0.27 -13.59
CA GLY A 83 5.68 0.96 -13.35
C GLY A 83 4.78 2.03 -12.72
N SER A 84 4.85 3.26 -13.21
CA SER A 84 4.03 4.37 -12.71
C SER A 84 2.66 4.53 -13.37
N ASP A 85 2.21 3.57 -14.21
CA ASP A 85 0.90 3.67 -14.86
C ASP A 85 -0.25 3.46 -13.86
N SER A 86 -0.88 4.56 -13.47
CA SER A 86 -2.01 4.55 -12.52
C SER A 86 -3.20 3.67 -12.94
N ARG A 87 -3.50 3.54 -14.23
CA ARG A 87 -4.62 2.69 -14.68
C ARG A 87 -4.26 1.21 -14.57
N CYS A 88 -3.04 0.85 -14.95
CA CYS A 88 -2.52 -0.50 -14.77
C CYS A 88 -2.50 -0.88 -13.28
N LEU A 89 -2.01 0.02 -12.42
CA LEU A 89 -1.97 -0.20 -10.97
C LEU A 89 -3.38 -0.37 -10.40
N THR A 90 -4.32 0.51 -10.77
CA THR A 90 -5.72 0.43 -10.33
C THR A 90 -6.31 -0.93 -10.68
N LYS A 91 -6.18 -1.36 -11.94
CA LYS A 91 -6.68 -2.68 -12.38
C LYS A 91 -6.02 -3.83 -11.63
N SER A 92 -4.71 -3.75 -11.40
CA SER A 92 -3.96 -4.75 -10.64
C SER A 92 -4.47 -4.90 -9.20
N TYR A 93 -4.82 -3.78 -8.54
CA TYR A 93 -5.42 -3.81 -7.21
C TYR A 93 -6.86 -4.32 -7.22
N GLU A 94 -7.69 -3.88 -8.16
CA GLU A 94 -9.07 -4.38 -8.31
C GLU A 94 -9.10 -5.90 -8.46
N ASP A 95 -8.27 -6.44 -9.36
CA ASP A 95 -8.18 -7.88 -9.60
C ASP A 95 -7.72 -8.65 -8.36
N ARG A 96 -6.74 -8.10 -7.63
CA ARG A 96 -6.24 -8.76 -6.42
C ARG A 96 -7.27 -8.72 -5.30
N LEU A 97 -7.94 -7.59 -5.12
CA LEU A 97 -8.97 -7.43 -4.11
C LEU A 97 -10.13 -8.38 -4.40
N GLN A 98 -10.55 -8.51 -5.66
CA GLN A 98 -11.57 -9.46 -6.07
C GLN A 98 -11.18 -10.91 -5.75
N GLN A 99 -9.95 -11.33 -6.07
CA GLN A 99 -9.47 -12.68 -5.72
C GLN A 99 -9.54 -12.94 -4.21
N LEU A 100 -9.14 -11.96 -3.39
CA LEU A 100 -9.21 -12.08 -1.94
C LEU A 100 -10.66 -12.09 -1.43
N ASP A 101 -11.56 -11.33 -2.06
CA ASP A 101 -13.00 -11.36 -1.75
C ASP A 101 -13.64 -12.70 -2.05
N GLU A 102 -13.27 -13.33 -3.17
CA GLU A 102 -13.73 -14.68 -3.53
C GLU A 102 -13.25 -15.71 -2.50
N ILE A 103 -12.00 -15.61 -2.05
CA ILE A 103 -11.46 -16.45 -0.97
C ILE A 103 -12.25 -16.22 0.32
N TYR A 104 -12.50 -14.97 0.71
CA TYR A 104 -13.28 -14.64 1.90
C TYR A 104 -14.71 -15.18 1.82
N ALA A 105 -15.36 -15.05 0.66
CA ALA A 105 -16.71 -15.55 0.43
C ALA A 105 -16.79 -17.07 0.60
N GLY A 106 -15.75 -17.80 0.19
CA GLY A 106 -15.65 -19.26 0.34
C GLY A 106 -15.40 -19.78 1.75
N ILE A 107 -15.12 -18.92 2.73
CA ILE A 107 -14.97 -19.32 4.13
C ILE A 107 -16.36 -19.63 4.72
N ASP A 108 -16.49 -20.82 5.32
CA ASP A 108 -17.64 -21.16 6.16
C ASP A 108 -17.58 -20.36 7.47
N LYS A 109 -18.58 -19.50 7.68
CA LYS A 109 -18.61 -18.53 8.78
C LYS A 109 -19.63 -19.01 9.81
N PRO A 110 -19.24 -19.24 11.08
CA PRO A 110 -20.22 -19.43 12.13
C PRO A 110 -20.98 -18.11 12.31
N LEU A 111 -22.24 -18.08 11.87
CA LEU A 111 -23.15 -16.96 12.11
C LEU A 111 -23.40 -16.77 13.61
#